data_AF-A0A645I4U5-F1
#
_entry.id   AF-A0A645I4U5-F1
#
_cell.length_a   1.000
_cell.length_b   1.000
_cell.length_c   1.000
_cell.angle_alpha   90.00
_cell.angle_beta   90.00
_cell.angle_gamma   90.00
#
_symmetry.space_group_name_H-M   'P 1'
#
loop_
_entity.id
_entity.type
_entity.pdbx_description
1 polymer ?
#
loop_
_entity_poly.entity_id
_entity_poly.type
_entity_poly.pdbx_seq_one_letter_code
_entity_poly.pdbx_strand_id
1 'polypeptide(L)' 'MCVAPNASAANNYSYCFIAENVEKLGNQSLDESEELTVHLLSFEEMKELLKSGEVIQATMAAPLWKYIALRDK' A
#
# COMPACT_ATOMS: atom_id res chain seq x y z
N MET A 1 -4.07 -8.93 -4.88
CA MET A 1 -5.47 -8.41 -4.99
C MET A 1 -5.58 -7.62 -6.28
N CYS A 2 -6.71 -7.60 -6.97
CA CYS A 2 -6.91 -6.75 -8.16
C CYS A 2 -8.02 -5.74 -7.87
N VAL A 3 -7.77 -4.45 -8.04
CA VAL A 3 -8.74 -3.38 -7.77
C VAL A 3 -8.82 -2.40 -8.92
N ALA A 4 -10.04 -1.96 -9.23
CA ALA A 4 -10.29 -0.79 -10.06
C ALA A 4 -10.52 0.43 -9.14
N PRO A 5 -10.03 1.62 -9.51
CA PRO A 5 -10.29 2.84 -8.72
C PRO A 5 -11.76 3.24 -8.77
N ASN A 6 -12.39 3.06 -9.93
CA ASN A 6 -13.83 3.22 -10.12
C ASN A 6 -14.25 2.43 -11.37
N ALA A 7 -14.86 1.26 -11.19
CA ALA A 7 -15.23 0.38 -12.29
C ALA A 7 -16.27 0.97 -13.26
N SER A 8 -17.01 2.03 -12.87
CA SER A 8 -17.97 2.68 -13.77
C SER A 8 -17.35 3.77 -14.65
N ALA A 9 -16.19 4.30 -14.27
CA ALA A 9 -15.59 5.47 -14.91
C ALA A 9 -14.16 5.22 -15.42
N ALA A 10 -13.53 4.13 -15.01
CA ALA A 10 -12.15 3.81 -15.35
C ALA A 10 -12.00 2.32 -15.69
N ASN A 11 -11.08 2.02 -16.61
CA ASN A 11 -10.78 0.67 -17.07
C ASN A 11 -9.38 0.19 -16.66
N ASN A 12 -8.65 0.98 -15.86
CA ASN A 12 -7.36 0.59 -15.31
C ASN A 12 -7.53 -0.29 -14.06
N TYR A 13 -6.58 -1.19 -13.85
CA TYR A 13 -6.56 -2.11 -12.73
C TYR A 13 -5.22 -2.05 -12.02
N SER A 14 -5.25 -1.99 -10.69
CA SER A 14 -4.07 -2.13 -9.84
C SER A 14 -3.99 -3.56 -9.32
N TYR A 15 -2.88 -4.23 -9.64
CA TYR A 15 -2.57 -5.57 -9.16
C TYR A 15 -1.62 -5.46 -7.96
N CYS A 16 -2.10 -5.82 -6.78
CA CYS A 16 -1.37 -5.69 -5.52
C CYS A 16 -0.74 -7.03 -5.11
N PHE A 17 0.53 -6.98 -4.73
CA PHE A 17 1.35 -8.11 -4.29
C PHE A 17 1.93 -7.85 -2.91
N ILE A 18 2.26 -8.90 -2.17
CA ILE A 18 3.02 -8.83 -0.92
C ILE A 18 4.37 -9.46 -1.19
N ALA A 19 5.44 -8.73 -0.88
CA ALA A 19 6.80 -9.24 -0.90
C ALA A 19 7.19 -9.64 0.53
N GLU A 20 7.59 -10.90 0.72
CA GLU A 20 8.05 -11.45 1.99
C GLU A 20 9.51 -11.90 1.85
N ASN A 21 10.23 -12.01 2.98
CA ASN A 21 11.64 -12.40 3.02
C ASN A 21 12.54 -11.49 2.16
N VAL A 22 12.29 -10.18 2.22
CA VAL A 22 13.08 -9.17 1.49
C VAL A 22 14.26 -8.68 2.33
N GLU A 23 15.33 -8.27 1.66
CA GLU A 23 16.48 -7.59 2.26
C GLU A 23 16.70 -6.22 1.62
N LYS A 24 17.25 -5.27 2.38
CA LYS A 24 17.54 -3.92 1.87
C LYS A 24 18.86 -3.95 1.09
N LEU A 25 18.78 -3.78 -0.23
CA LEU A 25 19.95 -3.79 -1.12
C LEU A 25 20.62 -2.42 -1.31
N GLY A 26 19.94 -1.33 -1.01
CA GLY A 26 20.46 0.02 -1.26
C GLY A 26 19.58 1.14 -0.75
N ASN A 27 19.96 2.36 -1.09
CA ASN A 27 19.17 3.57 -0.85
C ASN A 27 18.24 3.87 -2.02
N GLN A 28 17.33 4.83 -1.81
CA GLN A 28 16.41 5.30 -2.82
C GLN A 28 17.17 5.94 -4.00
N SER A 29 16.71 5.67 -5.22
CA SER A 29 17.22 6.27 -6.47
C SER A 29 16.01 6.77 -7.24
N LEU A 30 15.75 8.07 -7.19
CA LEU A 30 14.64 8.74 -7.87
C LEU A 30 15.11 9.44 -9.14
N ASP A 31 14.23 9.59 -10.13
CA ASP A 31 14.45 10.48 -11.26
C ASP A 31 14.08 11.95 -10.95
N GLU A 32 14.35 12.86 -11.88
CA GLU A 32 14.13 14.31 -11.70
C GLU A 32 12.66 14.69 -11.50
N SER A 33 11.71 13.85 -11.92
CA SER A 33 10.27 14.06 -11.81
C SER A 33 9.63 13.38 -10.60
N GLU A 34 10.40 12.57 -9.87
CA GLU A 34 9.93 11.80 -8.74
C GLU A 34 10.22 12.48 -7.40
N GLU A 35 9.17 12.63 -6.59
CA GLU A 35 9.28 13.06 -5.20
C GLU A 35 8.55 12.05 -4.31
N LEU A 36 9.31 11.26 -3.53
CA LEU A 36 8.76 10.20 -2.70
C LEU A 36 9.57 10.02 -1.43
N THR A 37 8.88 9.78 -0.31
CA THR A 37 9.48 9.43 0.97
C THR A 37 9.16 7.98 1.36
N VAL A 38 10.13 7.31 1.99
CA VAL A 38 9.95 5.94 2.49
C VAL A 38 9.69 5.98 3.99
N HIS A 39 8.55 5.44 4.40
CA HIS A 39 8.16 5.30 5.80
C HIS A 39 8.14 3.82 6.18
N LEU A 40 9.00 3.42 7.12
CA LEU A 40 8.97 2.09 7.71
C LEU A 40 7.99 2.11 8.87
N LEU A 41 7.02 1.21 8.84
CA LEU A 41 5.97 1.11 9.84
C LEU A 41 5.95 -0.30 10.43
N SER A 42 5.71 -0.39 11.71
CA SER A 42 5.24 -1.63 12.34
C SER A 42 3.82 -1.97 11.86
N PHE A 43 3.41 -3.21 12.10
CA PHE A 43 2.06 -3.66 11.76
C PHE A 43 0.98 -2.84 12.46
N GLU A 44 1.16 -2.50 13.74
CA GLU A 44 0.19 -1.72 14.51
C GLU A 44 0.12 -0.25 14.06
N GLU A 45 1.25 0.38 13.74
CA GLU A 45 1.25 1.75 13.20
C GLU A 45 0.49 1.82 11.87
N MET A 46 0.73 0.86 10.97
CA MET A 46 0.00 0.76 9.70
C MET A 46 -1.51 0.53 9.93
N LYS A 47 -1.88 -0.33 10.88
CA LYS A 47 -3.28 -0.57 11.25
C LYS A 47 -3.95 0.68 11.80
N GLU A 48 -3.25 1.45 12.62
CA GLU A 48 -3.78 2.70 13.16
C GLU A 48 -3.98 3.75 12.07
N LEU A 49 -3.03 3.93 11.14
CA LEU A 49 -3.18 4.83 9.99
C LEU A 49 -4.41 4.49 9.13
N LEU A 50 -4.70 3.20 8.96
CA LEU A 50 -5.89 2.76 8.23
C LEU A 50 -7.18 3.06 9.02
N LYS A 51 -7.18 2.82 10.34
CA LYS A 51 -8.35 3.10 11.22
C LYS A 51 -8.63 4.59 11.35
N SER A 52 -7.59 5.42 11.43
CA SER A 52 -7.69 6.88 11.52
C SER A 52 -8.12 7.52 10.19
N GLY A 53 -8.09 6.76 9.09
CA GLY A 53 -8.47 7.25 7.76
C GLY A 53 -7.38 8.09 7.08
N GLU A 54 -6.13 8.02 7.56
CA GLU A 54 -5.02 8.77 6.97
C GLU A 54 -4.56 8.20 5.62
N VAL A 55 -4.88 6.93 5.33
CA VAL A 55 -4.74 6.36 3.97
C VAL A 55 -6.05 6.55 3.19
N ILE A 56 -6.18 7.68 2.53
CA ILE A 56 -7.43 8.09 1.85
C ILE A 56 -7.64 7.45 0.47
N GLN A 57 -6.58 6.97 -0.19
CA GLN A 57 -6.72 6.39 -1.54
C GLN A 57 -7.22 4.94 -1.46
N ALA A 58 -8.41 4.70 -2.00
CA ALA A 58 -9.08 3.39 -1.93
C ALA A 58 -8.24 2.24 -2.51
N THR A 59 -7.54 2.46 -3.62
CA THR A 59 -6.68 1.45 -4.26
C THR A 59 -5.42 1.12 -3.44
N MET A 60 -5.03 1.98 -2.50
CA MET A 60 -3.94 1.74 -1.55
C MET A 60 -4.46 1.12 -0.24
N ALA A 61 -5.55 1.66 0.32
CA ALA A 61 -6.11 1.20 1.58
C ALA A 61 -6.69 -0.22 1.49
N ALA A 62 -7.40 -0.55 0.43
CA ALA A 62 -8.09 -1.83 0.28
C ALA A 62 -7.16 -3.07 0.36
N PRO A 63 -6.01 -3.14 -0.32
CA PRO A 63 -5.09 -4.27 -0.17
C PRO A 63 -4.46 -4.35 1.24
N LEU A 64 -4.21 -3.22 1.90
CA LEU A 64 -3.69 -3.18 3.28
C LEU A 64 -4.73 -3.71 4.28
N TRP A 65 -6.01 -3.33 4.15
CA TRP A 65 -7.09 -3.88 4.97
C TRP A 65 -7.23 -5.40 4.80
N LYS A 66 -7.14 -5.90 3.57
CA LYS A 66 -7.11 -7.35 3.32
C LYS A 66 -5.91 -8.00 4.01
N TYR A 67 -4.73 -7.39 3.96
CA TYR A 67 -3.54 -7.91 4.62
C TYR A 67 -3.73 -8.01 6.14
N ILE A 68 -4.27 -6.96 6.77
CA ILE A 68 -4.61 -6.97 8.21
C ILE A 68 -5.59 -8.09 8.52
N ALA A 69 -6.72 -8.19 7.80
CA ALA A 69 -7.73 -9.21 8.06
C ALA A 69 -7.21 -10.65 7.95
N LEU A 70 -6.15 -10.89 7.19
CA LEU A 70 -5.53 -12.22 7.05
C LEU A 70 -4.44 -12.52 8.07
N ARG A 71 -3.85 -11.50 8.71
CA ARG A 71 -2.65 -11.60 9.56
C ARG A 71 -2.90 -11.24 11.03
N ASP A 72 -3.93 -10.45 11.32
CA ASP A 72 -4.37 -10.06 12.66
C ASP A 72 -5.12 -11.23 13.32
N LYS A 73 -4.36 -12.14 13.96
CA LYS A 73 -4.88 -13.32 14.67
C LYS A 73 -4.67 -13.20 16.17
#